data_AF-A0A1E4CPP2-F1
#
_entry.id   AF-A0A1E4CPP2-F1
#
_cell.length_a   1.000
_cell.length_b   1.000
_cell.length_c   1.000
_cell.angle_alpha   90.00
_cell.angle_beta   90.00
_cell.angle_gamma   90.00
#
_symmetry.space_group_name_H-M   'P 1'
#
loop_
_entity.id
_entity.type
_entity.pdbx_description
1 polymer ?
#
loop_
_entity_poly.entity_id
_entity_poly.type
_entity_poly.pdbx_seq_one_letter_code
_entity_poly.pdbx_strand_id
1 'polypeptide(L)'
;MPASVAVLASALASCAGINLETAATEPPRADCVDDSPPCVQRRGEALKQMLADPKRTWIREPASAHSYAAGVRLFAFRSRKRELSCDELAHGKREADAAPTVLNGPYSGGLSPAQKSRGTMLAAEVSKELGAEIRRRGCRVRV
;
A
#
# COMPACT_ATOMS: atom_id res chain seq x y z
N MET A 1 -9.06 37.21 55.57
CA MET A 1 -10.35 36.88 54.94
C MET A 1 -10.84 38.12 54.22
N PRO A 2 -10.96 38.05 52.88
CA PRO A 2 -12.29 37.81 52.32
C PRO A 2 -12.29 36.66 51.30
N ALA A 3 -13.43 35.96 51.28
CA ALA A 3 -13.78 34.98 50.27
C ALA A 3 -14.53 35.69 49.14
N SER A 4 -14.14 35.41 47.89
CA SER A 4 -14.94 35.76 46.72
C SER A 4 -15.02 34.53 45.81
N VAL A 5 -16.20 33.93 45.80
CA VAL A 5 -16.65 32.93 44.83
C VAL A 5 -17.19 33.69 43.62
N ALA A 6 -16.69 33.39 42.42
CA ALA A 6 -17.32 33.78 41.17
C ALA A 6 -17.30 32.59 40.21
N VAL A 7 -18.47 31.98 40.04
CA VAL A 7 -18.80 30.98 39.03
C VAL A 7 -19.31 31.71 37.79
N LEU A 8 -18.65 31.55 36.64
CA LEU A 8 -19.19 31.84 35.30
C LEU A 8 -18.53 30.84 34.32
N ALA A 9 -19.23 29.81 33.87
CA ALA A 9 -20.10 29.78 32.68
C ALA A 9 -19.32 29.62 31.35
N SER A 10 -19.29 28.36 30.92
CA SER A 10 -19.20 27.79 29.57
C SER A 10 -18.89 28.70 28.37
N ALA A 11 -17.80 28.39 27.68
CA ALA A 11 -17.66 28.63 26.24
C ALA A 11 -17.22 27.33 25.55
N LEU A 12 -18.18 26.63 24.94
CA LEU A 12 -17.93 25.61 23.92
C LEU A 12 -17.52 26.33 22.64
N ALA A 13 -16.21 26.46 22.41
CA ALA A 13 -15.67 26.86 21.11
C ALA A 13 -15.52 25.60 20.24
N SER A 14 -16.57 25.29 19.49
CA SER A 14 -16.49 24.44 18.31
C SER A 14 -16.18 25.35 17.11
N CYS A 15 -15.10 25.07 16.38
CA CYS A 15 -14.99 25.35 14.95
C CYS A 15 -13.84 24.54 14.35
N ALA A 16 -14.24 23.50 13.62
CA ALA A 16 -13.70 23.06 12.34
C ALA A 16 -12.22 23.34 12.04
N GLY A 17 -11.45 22.26 12.04
CA GLY A 17 -10.10 22.22 11.48
C GLY A 17 -9.66 20.77 11.32
N ILE A 18 -10.50 19.96 10.67
CA ILE A 18 -10.12 18.63 10.22
C ILE A 18 -9.05 18.83 9.15
N ASN A 19 -7.79 18.73 9.54
CA ASN A 19 -6.76 18.25 8.64
C ASN A 19 -6.27 16.93 9.21
N LEU A 20 -7.16 15.93 9.17
CA LEU A 20 -6.75 14.54 9.12
C LEU A 20 -6.21 14.24 7.73
N GLU A 21 -5.16 14.97 7.38
CA GLU A 21 -4.26 14.61 6.30
C GLU A 21 -2.88 14.54 6.94
N THR A 22 -2.75 13.58 7.86
CA THR A 22 -1.55 12.76 7.78
C THR A 22 -1.65 12.02 6.45
N ALA A 23 -1.39 12.76 5.37
CA ALA A 23 -0.70 12.20 4.23
C ALA A 23 0.55 11.59 4.85
N ALA A 24 0.47 10.30 5.14
CA ALA A 24 1.65 9.48 5.25
C ALA A 24 2.53 9.96 4.10
N THR A 25 3.71 10.47 4.45
CA THR A 25 4.70 10.91 3.47
C THR A 25 5.11 9.65 2.69
N GLU A 26 4.25 9.24 1.75
CA GLU A 26 4.55 8.20 0.78
C GLU A 26 5.69 8.77 -0.06
N PRO A 27 6.81 8.04 -0.20
CA PRO A 27 7.81 8.44 -1.17
C PRO A 27 7.09 8.57 -2.53
N PRO A 28 7.31 9.66 -3.28
CA PRO A 28 6.46 10.04 -4.40
C PRO A 28 6.76 9.16 -5.61
N ARG A 29 6.32 7.90 -5.64
CA ARG A 29 6.72 6.98 -6.71
C ARG A 29 5.60 6.03 -7.10
N ALA A 30 4.75 6.53 -7.99
CA ALA A 30 3.80 5.81 -8.83
C ALA A 30 2.40 5.51 -8.24
N ASP A 31 1.83 6.51 -7.61
CA ASP A 31 0.43 6.60 -7.14
C ASP A 31 -0.60 6.67 -8.29
N CYS A 32 -0.21 7.11 -9.48
CA CYS A 32 -1.10 7.19 -10.62
C CYS A 32 -1.52 5.80 -11.14
N VAL A 33 -2.77 5.68 -11.61
CA VAL A 33 -3.41 4.40 -11.96
C VAL A 33 -4.07 4.43 -13.36
N ASP A 34 -3.90 5.52 -14.10
CA ASP A 34 -4.34 5.61 -15.49
C ASP A 34 -3.28 5.06 -16.46
N ASP A 35 -3.68 4.83 -17.70
CA ASP A 35 -2.82 4.28 -18.75
C ASP A 35 -2.21 5.39 -19.63
N SER A 36 -2.20 6.65 -19.16
CA SER A 36 -1.54 7.73 -19.89
C SER A 36 -0.03 7.50 -19.96
N PRO A 37 0.65 7.88 -21.06
CA PRO A 37 2.09 7.70 -21.19
C PRO A 37 2.90 8.26 -20.00
N PRO A 38 2.59 9.46 -19.45
CA PRO A 38 3.29 9.96 -18.27
C PRO A 38 3.10 9.07 -17.04
N CYS A 39 1.90 8.51 -16.82
CA CYS A 39 1.67 7.63 -15.68
C CYS A 39 2.42 6.31 -15.82
N VAL A 40 2.35 5.68 -16.99
CA VAL A 40 3.07 4.45 -17.29
C VAL A 40 4.58 4.63 -17.12
N GLN A 41 5.13 5.76 -17.57
CA GLN A 41 6.54 6.09 -17.38
C GLN A 41 6.91 6.18 -15.89
N ARG A 42 6.14 6.93 -15.08
CA ARG A 42 6.38 7.05 -13.64
C ARG A 42 6.33 5.70 -12.93
N ARG A 43 5.35 4.85 -13.27
CA ARG A 43 5.25 3.47 -12.76
C ARG A 43 6.45 2.62 -13.14
N GLY A 44 6.93 2.74 -14.37
CA GLY A 44 8.13 2.04 -14.84
C GLY A 44 9.40 2.48 -14.13
N GLU A 45 9.56 3.79 -13.87
CA GLU A 45 10.70 4.34 -13.13
C GLU A 45 10.69 3.92 -11.65
N ALA A 46 9.52 3.98 -11.01
CA ALA A 46 9.35 3.50 -9.63
C ALA A 46 9.70 2.00 -9.51
N LEU A 47 9.24 1.17 -10.46
CA LEU A 47 9.61 -0.24 -10.52
C LEU A 47 11.12 -0.42 -10.65
N LYS A 48 11.77 0.28 -11.59
CA LYS A 48 13.23 0.21 -11.78
C LYS A 48 13.98 0.55 -10.48
N GLN A 49 13.52 1.55 -9.74
CA GLN A 49 14.13 1.93 -8.47
C GLN A 49 13.94 0.87 -7.38
N MET A 50 12.74 0.29 -7.24
CA MET A 50 12.50 -0.83 -6.31
C MET A 50 13.38 -2.04 -6.64
N LEU A 51 13.53 -2.33 -7.94
CA LEU A 51 14.41 -3.40 -8.37
C LEU A 51 15.88 -3.05 -8.08
N ALA A 52 16.31 -1.81 -8.27
CA ALA A 52 17.68 -1.40 -8.02
C ALA A 52 18.08 -1.37 -6.53
N ASP A 53 17.11 -1.40 -5.60
CA ASP A 53 17.37 -1.40 -4.17
C ASP A 53 17.80 -2.79 -3.65
N PRO A 54 19.09 -3.00 -3.29
CA PRO A 54 19.57 -4.29 -2.80
C PRO A 54 19.06 -4.61 -1.38
N LYS A 55 18.70 -3.57 -0.60
CA LYS A 55 18.20 -3.72 0.77
C LYS A 55 16.69 -3.98 0.81
N ARG A 56 16.01 -3.75 -0.32
CA ARG A 56 14.57 -3.98 -0.50
C ARG A 56 13.73 -3.33 0.60
N THR A 57 14.07 -2.08 0.93
CA THR A 57 13.41 -1.31 2.01
C THR A 57 11.92 -1.16 1.74
N TRP A 58 11.54 -1.17 0.47
CA TRP A 58 10.16 -1.08 -0.01
C TRP A 58 9.24 -2.24 0.42
N ILE A 59 9.78 -3.41 0.82
CA ILE A 59 8.96 -4.60 1.10
C ILE A 59 7.96 -4.35 2.22
N ARG A 60 8.35 -3.62 3.27
CA ARG A 60 7.53 -3.44 4.48
C ARG A 60 6.92 -2.05 4.58
N GLU A 61 7.05 -1.24 3.53
CA GLU A 61 6.41 0.05 3.48
C GLU A 61 4.89 -0.13 3.43
N PRO A 62 4.10 0.69 4.14
CA PRO A 62 2.64 0.68 3.99
C PRO A 62 2.23 0.81 2.52
N ALA A 63 1.18 0.11 2.09
CA ALA A 63 0.55 0.33 0.78
C ALA A 63 -0.79 1.02 0.96
N SER A 64 -1.00 2.07 0.16
CA SER A 64 -2.34 2.61 -0.05
C SER A 64 -3.12 1.79 -1.09
N ALA A 65 -4.44 1.97 -1.14
CA ALA A 65 -5.26 1.34 -2.18
C ALA A 65 -4.84 1.73 -3.61
N HIS A 66 -4.31 2.95 -3.78
CA HIS A 66 -3.74 3.40 -5.05
C HIS A 66 -2.47 2.64 -5.40
N SER A 67 -1.58 2.36 -4.45
CA SER A 67 -0.40 1.52 -4.68
C SER A 67 -0.77 0.10 -5.13
N TYR A 68 -1.82 -0.48 -4.53
CA TYR A 68 -2.36 -1.78 -4.95
C TYR A 68 -2.88 -1.74 -6.39
N ALA A 69 -3.62 -0.69 -6.75
CA ALA A 69 -4.17 -0.53 -8.09
C ALA A 69 -3.08 -0.24 -9.13
N ALA A 70 -2.07 0.55 -8.77
CA ALA A 70 -0.90 0.82 -9.60
C ALA A 70 0.01 -0.42 -9.73
N GLY A 71 -0.02 -1.38 -8.79
CA GLY A 71 0.61 -2.69 -8.92
C GLY A 71 2.13 -2.71 -9.02
N VAL A 72 2.81 -1.56 -8.91
CA VAL A 72 4.27 -1.45 -9.07
C VAL A 72 5.01 -2.33 -8.07
N ARG A 73 4.57 -2.31 -6.80
CA ARG A 73 5.15 -3.14 -5.74
C ARG A 73 4.88 -4.63 -5.94
N LEU A 74 3.69 -4.99 -6.41
CA LEU A 74 3.34 -6.37 -6.76
C LEU A 74 4.22 -6.90 -7.91
N PHE A 75 4.49 -6.07 -8.92
CA PHE A 75 5.46 -6.40 -9.97
C PHE A 75 6.88 -6.55 -9.40
N ALA A 76 7.31 -5.68 -8.49
CA ALA A 76 8.62 -5.81 -7.84
C ALA A 76 8.76 -7.15 -7.08
N PHE A 77 7.75 -7.54 -6.31
CA PHE A 77 7.70 -8.86 -5.67
C PHE A 77 7.80 -10.01 -6.69
N ARG A 78 7.01 -9.94 -7.77
CA ARG A 78 7.01 -10.95 -8.85
C ARG A 78 8.39 -11.09 -9.49
N SER A 79 9.01 -9.97 -9.85
CA SER A 79 10.31 -9.91 -10.51
C SER A 79 11.44 -10.41 -9.62
N ARG A 80 11.44 -10.06 -8.33
CA ARG A 80 12.50 -10.42 -7.37
C ARG A 80 12.27 -11.75 -6.65
N LYS A 81 11.17 -12.48 -6.89
CA LYS A 81 10.76 -13.67 -6.12
C LYS A 81 11.86 -14.72 -5.87
N ARG A 82 12.78 -14.90 -6.82
CA ARG A 82 13.90 -15.86 -6.70
C ARG A 82 14.99 -15.40 -5.72
N GLU A 83 15.08 -14.10 -5.48
CA GLU A 83 16.07 -13.44 -4.62
C GLU A 83 15.53 -13.13 -3.22
N LEU A 84 14.20 -13.13 -3.05
CA LEU A 84 13.55 -12.88 -1.77
C LEU A 84 13.86 -14.00 -0.77
N SER A 85 13.99 -13.67 0.52
CA SER A 85 13.97 -14.65 1.60
C SER A 85 12.57 -15.28 1.76
N CYS A 86 12.46 -16.37 2.53
CA CYS A 86 11.15 -16.97 2.82
C CYS A 86 10.21 -16.00 3.53
N ASP A 87 10.73 -15.14 4.42
CA ASP A 87 9.95 -14.14 5.13
C ASP A 87 9.45 -13.03 4.19
N GLU A 88 10.29 -12.59 3.27
CA GLU A 88 9.93 -11.60 2.25
C GLU A 88 8.93 -12.17 1.24
N LEU A 89 9.07 -13.44 0.83
CA LEU A 89 8.08 -14.14 0.02
C LEU A 89 6.73 -14.23 0.72
N ALA A 90 6.73 -14.62 2.00
CA ALA A 90 5.52 -14.69 2.80
C ALA A 90 4.87 -13.31 2.96
N HIS A 91 5.67 -12.27 3.16
CA HIS A 91 5.18 -10.89 3.21
C HIS A 91 4.52 -10.48 1.89
N GLY A 92 5.23 -10.61 0.76
CA GLY A 92 4.68 -10.25 -0.55
C GLY A 92 3.44 -11.05 -0.91
N LYS A 93 3.37 -12.33 -0.51
CA LYS A 93 2.17 -13.14 -0.70
C LYS A 93 0.99 -12.60 0.13
N ARG A 94 1.19 -12.31 1.42
CA ARG A 94 0.13 -11.72 2.26
C ARG A 94 -0.34 -10.38 1.74
N GLU A 95 0.59 -9.55 1.26
CA GLU A 95 0.24 -8.29 0.62
C GLU A 95 -0.66 -8.52 -0.58
N ALA A 96 -0.26 -9.41 -1.51
CA ALA A 96 -1.04 -9.77 -2.68
C ALA A 96 -2.42 -10.37 -2.33
N ASP A 97 -2.50 -11.22 -1.30
CA ASP A 97 -3.77 -11.79 -0.82
C ASP A 97 -4.72 -10.73 -0.23
N ALA A 98 -4.19 -9.64 0.33
CA ALA A 98 -4.98 -8.56 0.90
C ALA A 98 -5.59 -7.61 -0.15
N ALA A 99 -5.14 -7.67 -1.40
CA ALA A 99 -5.54 -6.73 -2.44
C ALA A 99 -7.06 -6.63 -2.66
N PRO A 100 -7.86 -7.72 -2.71
CA PRO A 100 -9.31 -7.61 -2.86
C PRO A 100 -9.95 -6.83 -1.70
N THR A 101 -9.49 -7.05 -0.47
CA THR A 101 -10.00 -6.34 0.71
C THR A 101 -9.62 -4.87 0.69
N VAL A 102 -8.38 -4.55 0.35
CA VAL A 102 -7.91 -3.15 0.30
C VAL A 102 -8.57 -2.36 -0.83
N LEU A 103 -8.67 -2.94 -2.03
CA LEU A 103 -9.23 -2.27 -3.21
C LEU A 103 -10.75 -2.08 -3.13
N ASN A 104 -11.45 -2.92 -2.38
CA ASN A 104 -12.89 -2.77 -2.11
C ASN A 104 -13.19 -2.08 -0.76
N GLY A 105 -12.15 -1.70 -0.02
CA GLY A 105 -12.28 -1.04 1.28
C GLY A 105 -12.66 0.45 1.19
N PRO A 106 -12.94 1.09 2.32
CA PRO A 106 -13.39 2.48 2.38
C PRO A 106 -12.35 3.50 1.87
N TYR A 107 -11.06 3.16 1.92
CA TYR A 107 -9.96 4.02 1.49
C TYR A 107 -9.61 3.90 0.00
N SER A 108 -10.47 3.25 -0.79
CA SER A 108 -10.30 3.06 -2.24
C SER A 108 -10.98 4.14 -3.10
N GLY A 109 -11.26 5.31 -2.49
CA GLY A 109 -11.86 6.46 -3.19
C GLY A 109 -11.02 6.89 -4.39
N GLY A 110 -11.66 7.37 -5.45
CA GLY A 110 -10.98 7.80 -6.69
C GLY A 110 -10.63 6.66 -7.67
N LEU A 111 -10.64 5.40 -7.23
CA LEU A 111 -10.42 4.26 -8.12
C LEU A 111 -11.71 3.82 -8.82
N SER A 112 -11.67 3.75 -10.14
CA SER A 112 -12.74 3.15 -10.94
C SER A 112 -12.87 1.64 -10.68
N PRO A 113 -14.05 1.04 -10.90
CA PRO A 113 -14.22 -0.42 -10.82
C PRO A 113 -13.24 -1.20 -11.70
N ALA A 114 -12.91 -0.65 -12.88
CA ALA A 114 -11.94 -1.26 -13.78
C ALA A 114 -10.51 -1.28 -13.19
N GLN A 115 -10.07 -0.20 -12.53
CA GLN A 115 -8.76 -0.14 -11.86
C GLN A 115 -8.69 -1.12 -10.69
N LYS A 116 -9.74 -1.21 -9.88
CA LYS A 116 -9.85 -2.18 -8.77
C LYS A 116 -9.80 -3.62 -9.29
N SER A 117 -10.53 -3.91 -10.37
CA SER A 117 -10.54 -5.23 -11.01
C SER A 117 -9.15 -5.62 -11.53
N ARG A 118 -8.47 -4.72 -12.26
CA ARG A 118 -7.10 -4.97 -12.76
C ARG A 118 -6.10 -5.19 -11.62
N GLY A 119 -6.14 -4.36 -10.58
CA GLY A 119 -5.29 -4.53 -9.40
C GLY A 119 -5.52 -5.87 -8.71
N THR A 120 -6.79 -6.28 -8.57
CA THR A 120 -7.16 -7.58 -7.98
C THR A 120 -6.67 -8.77 -8.80
N MET A 121 -6.82 -8.73 -10.13
CA MET A 121 -6.34 -9.78 -11.01
C MET A 121 -4.82 -9.93 -10.97
N LEU A 122 -4.09 -8.80 -11.02
CA LEU A 122 -2.63 -8.78 -10.89
C LEU A 122 -2.20 -9.38 -9.56
N ALA A 123 -2.82 -8.96 -8.46
CA ALA A 123 -2.50 -9.46 -7.13
C ALA A 123 -2.73 -10.97 -7.00
N ALA A 124 -3.82 -11.49 -7.58
CA ALA A 124 -4.09 -12.93 -7.61
C ALA A 124 -2.99 -13.71 -8.35
N GLU A 125 -2.51 -13.21 -9.50
CA GLU A 125 -1.41 -13.82 -10.25
C GLU A 125 -0.12 -13.82 -9.43
N VAL A 126 0.24 -12.67 -8.85
CA VAL A 126 1.44 -12.51 -8.03
C VAL A 126 1.37 -13.42 -6.80
N SER A 127 0.24 -13.47 -6.09
CA SER A 127 0.04 -14.37 -4.95
C SER A 127 0.28 -15.83 -5.33
N LYS A 128 -0.25 -16.27 -6.48
CA LYS A 128 -0.05 -17.63 -6.99
C LYS A 128 1.42 -17.90 -7.28
N GLU A 129 2.12 -16.97 -7.93
CA GLU A 129 3.54 -17.11 -8.24
C GLU A 129 4.44 -17.15 -7.01
N LEU A 130 4.22 -16.25 -6.04
CA LEU A 130 4.96 -16.24 -4.78
C LEU A 130 4.66 -17.50 -3.98
N GLY A 131 3.40 -17.94 -3.95
CA GLY A 131 3.01 -19.21 -3.33
C GLY A 131 3.68 -20.43 -3.96
N ALA A 132 3.86 -20.43 -5.29
CA ALA A 132 4.61 -21.48 -5.98
C ALA A 132 6.09 -21.47 -5.59
N GLU A 133 6.71 -20.29 -5.49
CA GLU A 133 8.11 -20.14 -5.09
C GLU A 133 8.34 -20.56 -3.62
N ILE A 134 7.42 -20.19 -2.72
CA ILE A 134 7.38 -20.64 -1.32
C ILE A 134 7.38 -22.17 -1.24
N ARG A 135 6.48 -22.82 -1.98
CA ARG A 135 6.39 -24.30 -2.01
C ARG A 135 7.64 -24.93 -2.60
N ARG A 136 8.12 -24.41 -3.73
CA ARG A 136 9.34 -24.88 -4.40
C ARG A 136 10.54 -24.90 -3.45
N ARG A 137 10.64 -23.91 -2.56
CA ARG A 137 11.76 -23.76 -1.63
C ARG A 137 11.55 -24.44 -0.27
N GLY A 138 10.38 -25.05 -0.04
CA GLY A 138 10.04 -25.64 1.26
C GLY A 138 9.97 -24.61 2.40
N CYS A 139 9.64 -23.35 2.09
CA CYS A 139 9.52 -22.30 3.10
C CYS A 139 8.42 -22.63 4.11
N ARG A 140 8.73 -22.54 5.41
CA ARG A 140 7.74 -22.64 6.48
C ARG A 140 7.07 -21.29 6.69
N VAL A 141 5.93 -21.08 6.04
CA VAL A 141 5.14 -19.87 6.24
C VAL A 141 4.28 -20.06 7.48
N ARG A 142 4.48 -19.24 8.51
CA ARG A 142 3.53 -19.13 9.61
C ARG A 142 2.34 -18.32 9.10
N VAL A 143 1.18 -18.97 9.08
CA VAL A 143 -0.13 -18.37 8.78
C VAL A 143 -0.60 -17.62 10.03
#